data_AF-A0A1F4VN36-F1
#
_entry.id   AF-A0A1F4VN36-F1
#
_cell.length_a   1.000
_cell.length_b   1.000
_cell.length_c   1.000
_cell.angle_alpha   90.00
_cell.angle_beta   90.00
_cell.angle_gamma   90.00
#
_symmetry.space_group_name_H-M   'P 1'
#
loop_
_entity.id
_entity.type
_entity.pdbx_description
1 polymer ?
#
loop_
_entity_poly.entity_id
_entity_poly.type
_entity_poly.pdbx_seq_one_letter_code
_entity_poly.pdbx_strand_id
1 'polypeptide(L)'
;MKKEWNLINKVLEGVKTVESRWYKSKIAPWNKINTGDTIYFKDTGSFVTVKALVTKVEQHEVEDNIQAIELMSKHALADLGTSDLSNSIRNYIKNKRYAIFIHFNNVEKITPFDIDKKGFGMQCAWLSLGNVETIKIKNRANQSS
;
A
#
# COMPACT_ATOMS: atom_id res chain seq x y z
N MET A 1 -6.68 1.50 -2.63
CA MET A 1 -7.12 0.09 -2.52
C MET A 1 -8.48 -0.05 -3.23
N LYS A 2 -9.02 -1.27 -3.39
CA LYS A 2 -10.41 -1.40 -3.84
C LYS A 2 -11.33 -1.01 -2.67
N LYS A 3 -12.24 -0.07 -2.90
CA LYS A 3 -13.15 0.45 -1.87
C LYS A 3 -13.98 -0.65 -1.20
N GLU A 4 -14.36 -1.67 -1.98
CA GLU A 4 -15.15 -2.82 -1.52
C GLU A 4 -14.47 -3.67 -0.43
N TRP A 5 -13.15 -3.56 -0.25
CA TRP A 5 -12.41 -4.33 0.76
C TRP A 5 -12.30 -3.61 2.11
N ASN A 6 -12.78 -2.37 2.19
CA ASN A 6 -12.82 -1.56 3.41
C ASN A 6 -11.47 -1.46 4.15
N LEU A 7 -10.36 -1.52 3.40
CA LEU A 7 -9.02 -1.66 3.99
C LEU A 7 -8.59 -0.41 4.78
N ILE A 8 -9.01 0.79 4.37
CA ILE A 8 -8.69 2.02 5.11
C ILE A 8 -9.31 1.99 6.52
N ASN A 9 -10.54 1.49 6.66
CA ASN A 9 -11.16 1.36 7.98
C ASN A 9 -10.41 0.34 8.85
N LYS A 10 -9.96 -0.78 8.28
CA LYS A 10 -9.10 -1.74 9.00
C LYS A 10 -7.77 -1.13 9.45
N VAL A 11 -7.18 -0.23 8.66
CA VAL A 11 -5.99 0.52 9.05
C VAL A 11 -6.30 1.42 10.25
N LEU A 12 -7.41 2.17 10.19
CA LEU A 12 -7.84 3.08 11.25
C LEU A 12 -8.21 2.36 12.56
N GLU A 13 -8.78 1.17 12.47
CA GLU A 13 -9.14 0.32 13.61
C GLU A 13 -7.94 -0.45 14.20
N GLY A 14 -6.77 -0.37 13.55
CA GLY A 14 -5.56 -1.09 13.97
C GLY A 14 -5.58 -2.59 13.64
N VAL A 15 -6.59 -3.07 12.90
CA VAL A 15 -6.68 -4.46 12.43
C VAL A 15 -5.61 -4.72 11.36
N LYS A 16 -5.44 -3.79 10.43
CA LYS A 16 -4.43 -3.86 9.37
C LYS A 16 -3.22 -3.05 9.78
N THR A 17 -2.10 -3.73 10.03
CA THR A 17 -0.81 -3.16 10.45
C THR A 17 0.32 -3.46 9.47
N VAL A 18 0.01 -4.20 8.41
CA VAL A 18 0.91 -4.50 7.30
C VAL A 18 0.22 -4.14 5.98
N GLU A 19 0.97 -3.61 5.01
CA GLU A 19 0.54 -3.51 3.61
C GLU A 19 1.51 -4.34 2.77
N SER A 20 0.99 -5.43 2.19
CA SER A 20 1.76 -6.25 1.26
C SER A 20 1.58 -5.84 -0.20
N ARG A 21 2.59 -6.11 -1.02
CA ARG A 21 2.45 -6.14 -2.49
C ARG A 21 3.29 -7.23 -3.11
N TRP A 22 2.75 -7.76 -4.20
CA TRP A 22 3.33 -8.87 -4.93
C TRP A 22 3.53 -8.53 -6.40
N TYR A 23 4.72 -8.80 -6.92
CA TYR A 23 5.15 -8.35 -8.24
C TYR A 23 5.82 -9.46 -9.06
N LYS A 24 5.77 -9.31 -10.39
CA LYS A 24 6.58 -10.11 -11.32
C LYS A 24 7.98 -9.51 -11.56
N SER A 25 8.13 -8.20 -11.33
CA SER A 25 9.36 -7.43 -11.50
C SER A 25 9.53 -6.49 -10.31
N LYS A 26 10.78 -6.15 -9.94
CA LYS A 26 11.05 -5.16 -8.89
C LYS A 26 10.57 -3.78 -9.35
N ILE A 27 9.52 -3.27 -8.70
CA ILE A 27 8.96 -1.93 -8.95
C ILE A 27 8.73 -1.21 -7.62
N ALA A 28 8.47 0.10 -7.66
CA ALA A 28 8.19 0.86 -6.45
C ALA A 28 7.09 0.17 -5.60
N PRO A 29 7.31 0.03 -4.28
CA PRO A 29 8.32 0.73 -3.48
C PRO A 29 9.60 -0.10 -3.18
N TRP A 30 9.92 -1.13 -3.98
CA TRP A 30 11.13 -1.94 -3.80
C TRP A 30 12.39 -1.06 -3.73
N ASN A 31 13.19 -1.23 -2.66
CA ASN A 31 14.37 -0.43 -2.32
C ASN A 31 14.14 1.10 -2.30
N LYS A 32 12.90 1.56 -2.16
CA LYS A 32 12.52 3.00 -2.13
C LYS A 32 11.67 3.37 -0.92
N ILE A 33 11.57 2.48 0.06
CA ILE A 33 10.87 2.70 1.32
C ILE A 33 11.70 2.11 2.45
N ASN A 34 11.79 2.83 3.57
CA ASN A 34 12.61 2.51 4.71
C ASN A 34 11.80 2.66 6.01
N THR A 35 12.30 2.03 7.08
CA THR A 35 11.82 2.32 8.44
C THR A 35 12.00 3.81 8.75
N GLY A 36 10.98 4.41 9.36
CA GLY A 36 10.92 5.85 9.63
C GLY A 36 10.21 6.67 8.57
N ASP A 37 9.98 6.11 7.37
CA ASP A 37 9.21 6.80 6.34
C ASP A 37 7.74 6.96 6.73
N THR A 38 7.06 7.94 6.13
CA THR A 38 5.61 8.08 6.24
C THR A 38 4.92 7.43 5.04
N ILE A 39 3.99 6.52 5.31
CA ILE A 39 3.09 5.96 4.31
C ILE A 39 1.76 6.69 4.32
N TYR A 40 1.20 6.95 3.14
CA TYR A 40 -0.09 7.60 2.95
C TYR A 40 -1.07 6.66 2.25
N PHE A 41 -2.31 6.61 2.74
CA PHE A 41 -3.36 5.74 2.19
C PHE A 41 -4.46 6.55 1.51
N LYS A 42 -4.91 6.01 0.38
CA LYS A 42 -6.09 6.47 -0.36
C LYS A 42 -6.78 5.31 -1.05
N ASP A 43 -8.08 5.45 -1.25
CA ASP A 43 -8.81 4.63 -2.21
C ASP A 43 -8.63 5.17 -3.63
N THR A 44 -8.78 4.28 -4.61
CA THR A 44 -8.71 4.69 -6.02
C THR A 44 -9.81 5.72 -6.30
N GLY A 45 -9.46 6.85 -6.93
CA GLY A 45 -10.39 7.94 -7.20
C GLY A 45 -10.78 8.82 -6.00
N SER A 46 -10.25 8.57 -4.80
CA SER A 46 -10.53 9.37 -3.59
C SER A 46 -9.33 10.19 -3.13
N PHE A 47 -9.51 11.11 -2.18
CA PHE A 47 -8.40 11.83 -1.55
C PHE A 47 -7.49 10.92 -0.71
N VAL A 48 -6.28 11.40 -0.42
CA VAL A 48 -5.45 10.86 0.66
C VAL A 48 -6.03 11.33 1.98
N THR A 49 -6.28 10.41 2.92
CA THR A 49 -7.01 10.71 4.17
C THR A 49 -6.37 10.12 5.41
N VAL A 50 -5.41 9.20 5.26
CA VAL A 50 -4.74 8.52 6.37
C VAL A 50 -3.25 8.47 6.10
N LYS A 51 -2.45 8.64 7.16
CA LYS A 51 -1.02 8.34 7.15
C LYS A 51 -0.65 7.40 8.29
N ALA A 52 0.51 6.75 8.18
CA ALA A 52 1.12 5.95 9.24
C ALA A 52 2.65 6.03 9.15
N LEU A 53 3.33 5.64 10.22
CA LEU A 53 4.79 5.55 10.28
C LEU A 53 5.24 4.13 9.94
N VAL A 54 6.18 3.99 9.01
CA VAL A 54 6.79 2.69 8.66
C VAL A 54 7.72 2.23 9.78
N THR A 55 7.48 1.03 10.31
CA THR A 55 8.29 0.45 11.40
C THR A 55 9.25 -0.61 10.91
N LYS A 56 8.89 -1.34 9.85
CA LYS A 56 9.71 -2.40 9.26
C LYS A 56 9.35 -2.61 7.79
N VAL A 57 10.34 -2.94 6.98
CA VAL A 57 10.16 -3.35 5.58
C VAL A 57 10.78 -4.72 5.39
N GLU A 58 9.97 -5.70 5.00
CA GLU A 58 10.44 -7.03 4.58
C GLU A 58 10.32 -7.12 3.06
N GLN A 59 11.38 -7.56 2.38
CA GLN A 59 11.41 -7.78 0.94
C GLN A 59 11.89 -9.20 0.66
N HIS A 60 11.14 -9.92 -0.17
CA HIS A 60 11.41 -11.31 -0.50
C HIS A 60 11.47 -11.47 -2.02
N GLU A 61 12.51 -12.16 -2.49
CA GLU A 61 12.45 -12.83 -3.78
C GLU A 61 11.75 -14.17 -3.56
N VAL A 62 10.71 -14.41 -4.34
CA VAL A 62 9.80 -15.55 -4.18
C VAL A 62 10.23 -16.63 -5.15
N GLU A 63 10.67 -17.76 -4.62
CA GLU A 63 11.20 -18.91 -5.34
C GLU A 63 10.09 -19.65 -6.09
N ASP A 64 8.99 -19.94 -5.40
CA ASP A 64 7.85 -20.67 -5.95
C ASP A 64 6.51 -20.30 -5.29
N ASN A 65 5.43 -20.95 -5.74
CA ASN A 65 4.08 -20.73 -5.22
C ASN A 65 3.89 -21.26 -3.79
N ILE A 66 4.72 -22.21 -3.33
CA ILE A 66 4.65 -22.74 -1.96
C ILE A 66 5.17 -21.66 -1.01
N GLN A 67 6.36 -21.12 -1.29
CA GLN A 67 6.94 -20.02 -0.52
C GLN A 67 6.03 -18.78 -0.54
N ALA A 68 5.38 -18.48 -1.68
CA ALA A 68 4.39 -17.40 -1.75
C ALA A 68 3.24 -17.60 -0.74
N ILE A 69 2.70 -18.82 -0.65
CA ILE A 69 1.62 -19.15 0.28
C ILE A 69 2.10 -19.06 1.73
N GLU A 70 3.31 -19.53 2.04
CA GLU A 70 3.89 -19.45 3.38
C GLU A 70 4.07 -18.00 3.84
N LEU A 71 4.69 -17.17 2.99
CA LEU A 71 4.87 -15.74 3.23
C LEU A 71 3.53 -15.03 3.42
N MET A 72 2.52 -15.33 2.58
CA MET A 72 1.19 -14.74 2.74
C MET A 72 0.52 -15.23 4.03
N SER A 73 0.58 -16.51 4.35
CA SER A 73 -0.03 -17.09 5.57
C SER A 73 0.52 -16.44 6.83
N LYS A 74 1.83 -16.19 6.89
CA LYS A 74 2.50 -15.52 8.01
C LYS A 74 1.97 -14.10 8.26
N HIS A 75 1.55 -13.39 7.21
CA HIS A 75 1.17 -11.97 7.29
C HIS A 75 -0.33 -11.71 7.10
N ALA A 76 -1.13 -12.68 6.66
CA ALA A 76 -2.50 -12.47 6.21
C ALA A 76 -3.39 -11.81 7.27
N LEU A 77 -3.25 -12.19 8.54
CA LEU A 77 -4.02 -11.57 9.61
C LEU A 77 -3.69 -10.07 9.74
N ALA A 78 -2.41 -9.70 9.72
CA ALA A 78 -1.97 -8.32 9.85
C ALA A 78 -2.15 -7.48 8.57
N ASP A 79 -2.18 -8.12 7.38
CA ASP A 79 -2.31 -7.46 6.09
C ASP A 79 -3.78 -7.33 5.64
N LEU A 80 -4.59 -8.36 5.87
CA LEU A 80 -5.96 -8.46 5.36
C LEU A 80 -7.01 -8.49 6.48
N GLY A 81 -6.62 -8.67 7.73
CA GLY A 81 -7.54 -8.88 8.85
C GLY A 81 -8.20 -10.26 8.84
N THR A 82 -7.62 -11.23 8.14
CA THR A 82 -8.12 -12.61 8.06
C THR A 82 -6.97 -13.59 7.82
N SER A 83 -7.07 -14.78 8.41
CA SER A 83 -6.16 -15.90 8.13
C SER A 83 -6.66 -16.79 6.99
N ASP A 84 -7.88 -16.56 6.48
CA ASP A 84 -8.42 -17.33 5.36
C ASP A 84 -7.79 -16.93 4.03
N LEU A 85 -6.95 -17.81 3.49
CA LEU A 85 -6.37 -17.69 2.16
C LEU A 85 -7.34 -18.21 1.10
N SER A 86 -8.40 -17.43 0.86
CA SER A 86 -9.35 -17.68 -0.21
C SER A 86 -8.68 -17.80 -1.59
N ASN A 87 -9.40 -18.39 -2.55
CA ASN A 87 -8.90 -18.55 -3.92
C ASN A 87 -8.51 -17.22 -4.58
N SER A 88 -9.16 -16.10 -4.23
CA SER A 88 -8.81 -14.79 -4.77
C SER A 88 -7.43 -14.33 -4.29
N ILE A 89 -7.10 -14.55 -3.01
CA ILE A 89 -5.79 -14.24 -2.42
C ILE A 89 -4.72 -15.16 -3.02
N ARG A 90 -4.99 -16.46 -3.11
CA ARG A 90 -4.07 -17.43 -3.73
C ARG A 90 -3.78 -17.07 -5.18
N ASN A 91 -4.79 -16.68 -5.95
CA ASN A 91 -4.61 -16.23 -7.33
C ASN A 91 -3.85 -14.90 -7.42
N TYR A 92 -4.03 -13.99 -6.46
CA TYR A 92 -3.32 -12.71 -6.41
C TYR A 92 -1.80 -12.90 -6.25
N ILE A 93 -1.37 -13.83 -5.39
CA ILE A 93 0.05 -14.10 -5.11
C ILE A 93 0.69 -15.12 -6.08
N LYS A 94 -0.12 -15.81 -6.89
CA LYS A 94 0.35 -16.85 -7.82
C LYS A 94 1.34 -16.31 -8.84
N ASN A 95 2.44 -17.05 -9.04
CA ASN A 95 3.51 -16.78 -10.00
C ASN A 95 4.14 -15.39 -9.84
N LYS A 96 4.15 -14.86 -8.62
CA LYS A 96 4.85 -13.63 -8.26
C LYS A 96 6.28 -13.98 -7.87
N ARG A 97 7.21 -13.12 -8.24
CA ARG A 97 8.65 -13.30 -8.03
C ARG A 97 9.18 -12.43 -6.90
N TYR A 98 8.39 -11.46 -6.46
CA TYR A 98 8.79 -10.50 -5.44
C TYR A 98 7.60 -10.19 -4.54
N ALA A 99 7.86 -10.13 -3.23
CA ALA A 99 6.90 -9.67 -2.24
C ALA A 99 7.55 -8.60 -1.36
N ILE A 100 6.79 -7.57 -1.02
CA ILE A 100 7.17 -6.57 -0.03
C ILE A 100 6.07 -6.51 1.04
N PHE A 101 6.46 -6.47 2.30
CA PHE A 101 5.58 -6.27 3.45
C PHE A 101 6.04 -5.02 4.20
N ILE A 102 5.17 -4.02 4.25
CA ILE A 102 5.43 -2.74 4.92
C ILE A 102 4.65 -2.75 6.22
N HIS A 103 5.35 -2.88 7.34
CA HIS A 103 4.77 -2.79 8.67
C HIS A 103 4.68 -1.33 9.07
N PHE A 104 3.58 -0.94 9.71
CA PHE A 104 3.37 0.43 10.13
C PHE A 104 2.61 0.53 11.46
N ASN A 105 2.75 1.68 12.11
CA ASN A 105 2.01 2.06 13.31
C ASN A 105 1.70 3.57 13.26
N ASN A 106 1.25 4.14 14.39
CA ASN A 106 0.95 5.57 14.52
C ASN A 106 0.01 6.06 13.41
N VAL A 107 -1.07 5.32 13.22
CA VAL A 107 -2.07 5.61 12.20
C VAL A 107 -2.82 6.88 12.59
N GLU A 108 -2.86 7.85 11.68
CA GLU A 108 -3.51 9.14 11.88
C GLU A 108 -4.43 9.47 10.71
N LYS A 109 -5.65 9.90 11.02
CA LYS A 109 -6.49 10.63 10.05
C LYS A 109 -5.86 12.01 9.83
N ILE A 110 -5.87 12.45 8.58
CA ILE A 110 -5.33 13.75 8.18
C ILE A 110 -6.34 14.51 7.35
N THR A 111 -6.16 15.83 7.26
CA THR A 111 -6.93 16.67 6.34
C THR A 111 -6.82 16.10 4.92
N PRO A 112 -7.96 15.79 4.27
CA PRO A 112 -7.94 15.22 2.94
C PRO A 112 -7.20 16.10 1.94
N PHE A 113 -6.39 15.50 1.08
CA PHE A 113 -5.75 16.20 -0.03
C PHE A 113 -5.69 15.33 -1.29
N ASP A 114 -5.65 15.99 -2.45
CA ASP A 114 -5.49 15.34 -3.74
C ASP A 114 -4.04 15.37 -4.22
N ILE A 115 -3.71 14.49 -5.15
CA ILE A 115 -2.36 14.32 -5.68
C ILE A 115 -2.33 14.34 -7.21
N ASP A 116 -1.35 15.03 -7.77
CA ASP A 116 -1.00 14.90 -9.18
C ASP A 116 -0.09 13.67 -9.37
N LYS A 117 -0.54 12.72 -10.20
CA LYS A 117 0.19 11.49 -10.53
C LYS A 117 0.95 11.58 -11.85
N LYS A 118 0.97 12.74 -12.49
CA LYS A 118 1.68 12.95 -13.76
C LYS A 118 3.16 12.58 -13.59
N GLY A 119 3.69 11.82 -14.55
CA GLY A 119 5.07 11.34 -14.54
C GLY A 119 5.32 10.03 -13.78
N PHE A 120 4.33 9.51 -13.02
CA PHE A 120 4.48 8.23 -12.32
C PHE A 120 3.94 7.03 -13.11
N GLY A 121 3.14 7.24 -14.16
CA GLY A 121 2.54 6.18 -14.97
C GLY A 121 1.12 5.80 -14.51
N MET A 122 0.24 5.51 -15.48
CA MET A 122 -1.22 5.36 -15.25
C MET A 122 -1.60 4.18 -14.33
N GLN A 123 -0.70 3.21 -14.13
CA GLN A 123 -0.97 1.99 -13.35
C GLN A 123 -0.07 1.83 -12.11
N CYS A 124 0.57 2.91 -11.65
CA CYS A 124 1.42 2.83 -10.47
C CYS A 124 0.62 2.73 -9.17
N ALA A 125 0.76 1.58 -8.50
CA ALA A 125 0.18 1.32 -7.19
C ALA A 125 0.85 2.14 -6.07
N TRP A 126 2.13 2.47 -6.25
CA TRP A 126 2.93 3.25 -5.30
C TRP A 126 3.57 4.45 -5.96
N LEU A 127 3.64 5.54 -5.20
CA LEU A 127 4.40 6.73 -5.52
C LEU A 127 5.45 6.86 -4.40
N SER A 128 6.71 6.61 -4.74
CA SER A 128 7.84 6.81 -3.83
C SER A 128 8.48 8.16 -4.17
N LEU A 129 8.50 9.07 -3.21
CA LEU A 129 8.98 10.44 -3.37
C LEU A 129 9.53 10.96 -2.04
N GLY A 130 10.48 11.89 -2.09
CA GLY A 130 11.10 12.44 -0.88
C GLY A 130 10.20 13.38 -0.08
N ASN A 131 9.22 14.03 -0.72
CA ASN A 131 8.31 14.96 -0.03
C ASN A 131 6.92 14.99 -0.69
N VAL A 132 5.89 14.58 0.05
CA VAL A 132 4.49 14.50 -0.43
C VAL A 132 3.94 15.85 -0.92
N GLU A 133 4.44 16.96 -0.38
CA GLU A 133 4.04 18.31 -0.78
C GLU A 133 4.32 18.60 -2.26
N THR A 134 5.28 17.90 -2.87
CA THR A 134 5.64 18.11 -4.28
C THR A 134 4.57 17.64 -5.27
N ILE A 135 3.69 16.74 -4.83
CA ILE A 135 2.60 16.20 -5.65
C ILE A 135 1.22 16.63 -5.16
N LYS A 136 1.11 17.35 -4.03
CA LYS A 136 -0.17 17.84 -3.54
C LYS A 136 -0.74 18.88 -4.49
N ILE A 137 -1.99 18.72 -4.86
CA ILE A 137 -2.71 19.74 -5.63
C ILE A 137 -3.09 20.87 -4.67
N LYS A 138 -2.41 22.02 -4.79
CA LYS A 138 -2.75 23.24 -4.06
C LYS A 138 -3.99 23.87 -4.72
N ASN A 139 -5.17 23.59 -4.18
CA ASN A 139 -6.48 24.17 -4.50
C ASN A 139 -6.82 24.40 -5.99
N ARG A 140 -7.86 23.70 -6.48
CA ARG A 140 -8.76 24.21 -7.53
C ARG A 140 -9.57 25.40 -7.01
N ALA A 141 -8.92 26.50 -6.63
CA ALA A 141 -9.58 27.79 -6.54
C ALA A 141 -9.53 28.38 -7.96
N ASN A 142 -10.69 28.50 -8.62
CA ASN A 142 -10.90 28.99 -9.99
C ASN A 142 -10.90 27.92 -11.08
N GLN A 143 -11.87 27.00 -11.06
CA GLN A 143 -12.48 26.51 -12.30
C GLN A 143 -14.00 26.48 -12.12
N SER A 144 -14.55 27.68 -12.05
CA SER A 144 -15.94 27.96 -12.42
C SER A 144 -15.86 28.78 -13.71
N SER A 145 -16.25 28.18 -14.83
CA SER A 145 -16.58 28.88 -16.07
C SER A 145 -17.77 28.17 -16.67
#